data_AF-A0A970RRV0-F1
#
_entry.id   AF-A0A970RRV0-F1
#
_cell.length_a   1.000
_cell.length_b   1.000
_cell.length_c   1.000
_cell.angle_alpha   90.00
_cell.angle_beta   90.00
_cell.angle_gamma   90.00
#
_symmetry.space_group_name_H-M   'P 1'
#
loop_
_entity.id
_entity.type
_entity.pdbx_description
1 polymer ?
#
loop_
_entity_poly.entity_id
_entity_poly.type
_entity_poly.pdbx_seq_one_letter_code
_entity_poly.pdbx_strand_id
1 'polypeptide(L)'
;MARKGKEFDSSDFGKSTRRRLPICFCLDISGSMAGNPIKQLNDGLQSFFVSIRENDETRSAADICIVTFGGTVDIFLPFGKLEKDQSIPRIQATTSLTPIGEGILTALELLSARKEGYKHLGIKYYQPWLVVITDGAPQGESAIENMEKAIQATNELEENGRLVVFNIGVGNGVDLTLLKRLSTKRADPICIDSAQFSKLFEFLGSSSSSIVSSNMKEDALYDLSEAAKGKSVAMDEFFKYLEE
;
A
#
# COMPACT_ATOMS: atom_id res chain seq x y z
N MET A 1 -6.37 -23.57 13.22
CA MET A 1 -6.07 -22.92 14.52
C MET A 1 -5.80 -21.45 14.23
N ALA A 2 -6.75 -20.56 14.56
CA ALA A 2 -6.62 -19.13 14.33
C ALA A 2 -5.44 -18.58 15.17
N ARG A 3 -4.43 -18.01 14.51
CA ARG A 3 -3.43 -17.19 15.19
C ARG A 3 -4.14 -15.92 15.65
N LYS A 4 -4.47 -15.86 16.94
CA LYS A 4 -4.87 -14.61 17.62
C LYS A 4 -3.83 -13.53 17.26
N GLY A 5 -4.29 -12.43 16.68
CA GLY A 5 -3.48 -11.23 16.49
C GLY A 5 -2.83 -10.84 17.82
N LYS A 6 -1.54 -10.53 17.78
CA LYS A 6 -0.81 -10.01 18.95
C LYS A 6 -1.58 -8.80 19.50
N GLU A 7 -1.86 -8.80 20.79
CA GLU A 7 -2.34 -7.62 21.52
C GLU A 7 -1.32 -6.48 21.38
N PHE A 8 -1.85 -5.28 21.15
CA PHE A 8 -1.10 -4.05 20.89
C PHE A 8 -0.18 -3.69 22.05
N ASP A 9 1.10 -3.43 21.77
CA ASP A 9 2.08 -2.97 22.77
C ASP A 9 2.44 -1.50 22.54
N SER A 10 2.31 -0.69 23.61
CA SER A 10 2.80 0.69 23.67
C SER A 10 4.26 0.85 23.25
N SER A 11 5.06 -0.22 23.36
CA SER A 11 6.45 -0.26 22.92
C SER A 11 6.61 -0.04 21.41
N ASP A 12 5.60 -0.35 20.58
CA ASP A 12 5.59 -0.15 19.12
C ASP A 12 5.71 1.32 18.72
N PHE A 13 5.36 2.27 19.59
CA PHE A 13 5.27 3.68 19.22
C PHE A 13 6.50 4.50 19.64
N GLY A 14 7.34 3.98 20.55
CA GLY A 14 8.47 4.73 21.11
C GLY A 14 8.05 6.07 21.77
N LYS A 15 9.02 6.89 22.20
CA LYS A 15 8.74 8.22 22.81
C LYS A 15 8.54 9.34 21.78
N SER A 16 8.25 9.02 20.53
CA SER A 16 8.28 9.98 19.42
C SER A 16 6.98 10.79 19.34
N THR A 17 7.08 12.12 19.36
CA THR A 17 5.96 13.05 19.09
C THR A 17 5.71 13.25 17.59
N ARG A 18 6.44 12.52 16.73
CA ARG A 18 6.39 12.66 15.27
C ARG A 18 5.08 12.08 14.72
N ARG A 19 4.54 12.74 13.69
CA ARG A 19 3.37 12.23 12.96
C ARG A 19 3.69 10.88 12.33
N ARG A 20 2.75 9.93 12.43
CA ARG A 20 2.85 8.59 11.84
C ARG A 20 2.21 8.52 10.46
N LEU A 21 2.82 7.76 9.54
CA LEU A 21 2.27 7.47 8.22
C LEU A 21 1.98 5.97 8.12
N PRO A 22 0.73 5.52 8.39
CA PRO A 22 0.35 4.13 8.19
C PRO A 22 0.20 3.79 6.70
N ILE A 23 0.92 2.78 6.22
CA ILE A 23 0.88 2.28 4.84
C ILE A 23 0.54 0.79 4.89
N CYS A 24 -0.55 0.38 4.25
CA CYS A 24 -0.89 -1.04 4.06
C CYS A 24 -0.77 -1.41 2.59
N PHE A 25 0.16 -2.32 2.29
CA PHE A 25 0.25 -2.97 1.00
C PHE A 25 -0.73 -4.14 0.96
N CYS A 26 -1.59 -4.18 -0.03
CA CYS A 26 -2.53 -5.26 -0.31
C CYS A 26 -2.09 -5.89 -1.64
N LEU A 27 -1.39 -7.02 -1.55
CA LEU A 27 -0.59 -7.59 -2.64
C LEU A 27 -1.19 -8.89 -3.16
N ASP A 28 -1.41 -8.96 -4.46
CA ASP A 28 -1.78 -10.20 -5.14
C ASP A 28 -0.61 -11.19 -5.15
N ILE A 29 -0.89 -12.43 -4.74
CA ILE A 29 0.03 -13.56 -4.76
C ILE A 29 -0.62 -14.78 -5.44
N SER A 30 -1.62 -14.57 -6.29
CA SER A 30 -2.32 -15.62 -7.03
C SER A 30 -1.42 -16.28 -8.09
N GLY A 31 -1.97 -17.29 -8.80
CA GLY A 31 -1.22 -18.10 -9.77
C GLY A 31 -0.55 -17.31 -10.89
N SER A 32 -1.14 -16.19 -11.32
CA SER A 32 -0.60 -15.31 -12.36
C SER A 32 0.70 -14.62 -11.95
N MET A 33 0.89 -14.42 -10.64
CA MET A 33 2.11 -13.81 -10.10
C MET A 33 3.32 -14.77 -10.07
N ALA A 34 3.13 -16.06 -10.37
CA ALA A 34 4.20 -17.05 -10.33
C ALA A 34 5.35 -16.75 -11.32
N GLY A 35 6.59 -17.07 -10.92
CA GLY A 35 7.78 -16.88 -11.74
C GLY A 35 8.38 -15.48 -11.60
N ASN A 36 8.55 -14.76 -12.72
CA ASN A 36 9.19 -13.45 -12.71
C ASN A 36 8.40 -12.37 -11.95
N PRO A 37 7.06 -12.27 -12.03
CA PRO A 37 6.31 -11.20 -11.37
C PRO A 37 6.52 -11.18 -9.84
N ILE A 38 6.37 -12.32 -9.15
CA ILE A 38 6.61 -12.37 -7.70
C ILE A 38 8.07 -12.11 -7.34
N LYS A 39 9.03 -12.46 -8.20
CA LYS A 39 10.45 -12.13 -7.99
C LYS A 39 10.67 -10.63 -8.05
N GLN A 40 10.14 -9.96 -9.08
CA GLN A 40 10.25 -8.51 -9.26
C GLN A 40 9.49 -7.75 -8.15
N LEU A 41 8.31 -8.24 -7.74
CA LEU A 41 7.56 -7.69 -6.60
C LEU A 41 8.41 -7.73 -5.33
N ASN A 42 9.02 -8.89 -5.04
CA ASN A 42 9.91 -9.03 -3.88
C ASN A 42 11.12 -8.10 -3.98
N ASP A 43 11.80 -8.06 -5.12
CA ASP A 43 13.01 -7.25 -5.29
C ASP A 43 12.68 -5.75 -5.14
N GLY A 44 11.57 -5.29 -5.72
CA GLY A 44 11.08 -3.92 -5.54
C GLY A 44 10.67 -3.61 -4.10
N LEU A 45 9.97 -4.53 -3.42
CA LEU A 45 9.59 -4.37 -2.03
C LEU A 45 10.81 -4.27 -1.11
N GLN A 46 11.87 -5.07 -1.35
CA GLN A 46 13.13 -4.95 -0.60
C GLN A 46 13.76 -3.57 -0.80
N SER A 47 13.81 -3.07 -2.04
CA SER A 47 14.31 -1.73 -2.35
C SER A 47 13.51 -0.64 -1.66
N PHE A 48 12.19 -0.76 -1.60
CA PHE A 48 11.34 0.15 -0.82
C PHE A 48 11.75 0.19 0.66
N PHE A 49 11.88 -0.97 1.31
CA PHE A 49 12.29 -1.02 2.71
C PHE A 49 13.70 -0.46 2.96
N VAL A 50 14.64 -0.67 2.02
CA VAL A 50 15.97 -0.06 2.08
C VAL A 50 15.85 1.47 2.03
N SER A 51 15.12 2.01 1.06
CA SER A 51 14.90 3.46 0.91
C SER A 51 14.28 4.08 2.17
N ILE A 52 13.26 3.43 2.75
CA ILE A 52 12.63 3.89 4.00
C ILE A 52 13.64 3.92 5.16
N ARG A 53 14.56 2.94 5.24
CA ARG A 53 15.54 2.84 6.34
C ARG A 53 16.66 3.86 6.27
N GLU A 54 17.08 4.22 5.06
CA GLU A 54 18.12 5.22 4.80
C GLU A 54 17.71 6.61 5.24
N ASN A 55 16.40 6.92 5.19
CA ASN A 55 15.86 8.17 5.71
C ASN A 55 15.37 8.02 7.16
N ASP A 56 16.15 8.54 8.12
CA ASP A 56 15.82 8.49 9.56
C ASP A 56 14.43 9.09 9.88
N GLU A 57 14.02 10.11 9.14
CA GLU A 57 12.73 10.76 9.30
C GLU A 57 11.58 9.85 8.86
N THR A 58 11.69 9.31 7.65
CA THR A 58 10.70 8.40 7.06
C THR A 58 10.62 7.11 7.85
N ARG A 59 11.76 6.50 8.21
CA ARG A 59 11.79 5.30 9.07
C ARG A 59 11.07 5.51 10.40
N SER A 60 11.23 6.69 11.00
CA SER A 60 10.63 7.00 12.29
C SER A 60 9.15 7.38 12.21
N ALA A 61 8.62 7.65 11.01
CA ALA A 61 7.23 8.03 10.79
C ALA A 61 6.40 6.91 10.16
N ALA A 62 6.97 6.19 9.18
CA ALA A 62 6.32 5.13 8.44
C ALA A 62 6.00 3.94 9.35
N ASP A 63 4.78 3.44 9.19
CA ASP A 63 4.29 2.25 9.88
C ASP A 63 3.65 1.35 8.82
N ILE A 64 4.29 0.22 8.55
CA ILE A 64 4.03 -0.54 7.31
C ILE A 64 3.44 -1.90 7.66
N CYS A 65 2.35 -2.24 6.98
CA CYS A 65 1.72 -3.55 7.00
C CYS A 65 1.65 -4.11 5.58
N ILE A 66 1.73 -5.43 5.45
CA ILE A 66 1.54 -6.16 4.20
C ILE A 66 0.47 -7.21 4.43
N VAL A 67 -0.61 -7.09 3.66
CA VAL A 67 -1.65 -8.08 3.45
C VAL A 67 -1.40 -8.72 2.09
N THR A 68 -1.44 -10.04 2.01
CA THR A 68 -1.36 -10.79 0.76
C THR A 68 -2.67 -11.51 0.49
N PHE A 69 -3.06 -11.62 -0.78
CA PHE A 69 -4.24 -12.39 -1.18
C PHE A 69 -3.92 -13.34 -2.35
N GLY A 70 -4.31 -14.61 -2.23
CA GLY A 70 -4.07 -15.65 -3.23
C GLY A 70 -4.64 -16.98 -2.76
N GLY A 71 -5.96 -17.15 -2.89
CA GLY A 71 -6.76 -18.22 -2.30
C GLY A 71 -7.28 -17.86 -0.93
N THR A 72 -6.39 -17.42 -0.04
CA THR A 72 -6.73 -16.85 1.27
C THR A 72 -6.15 -15.45 1.41
N VAL A 73 -6.69 -14.69 2.36
CA VAL A 73 -6.13 -13.41 2.78
C VAL A 73 -5.30 -13.62 4.03
N ASP A 74 -4.05 -13.19 4.00
CA ASP A 74 -3.08 -13.37 5.07
C ASP A 74 -2.39 -12.05 5.43
N ILE A 75 -2.20 -11.82 6.72
CA ILE A 75 -1.38 -10.72 7.23
C ILE A 75 0.07 -11.18 7.20
N PHE A 76 0.75 -10.92 6.08
CA PHE A 76 2.14 -11.31 5.86
C PHE A 76 3.11 -10.55 6.76
N LEU A 77 2.90 -9.24 6.91
CA LEU A 77 3.64 -8.38 7.83
C LEU A 77 2.66 -7.50 8.61
N PRO A 78 2.49 -7.69 9.93
CA PRO A 78 1.64 -6.80 10.72
C PRO A 78 2.30 -5.43 10.89
N PHE A 79 1.50 -4.40 11.21
CA PHE A 79 2.01 -3.11 11.66
C PHE A 79 2.96 -3.28 12.85
N GLY A 80 4.00 -2.45 12.91
CA GLY A 80 5.06 -2.56 13.89
C GLY A 80 6.27 -1.70 13.53
N LYS A 81 7.21 -1.59 14.46
CA LYS A 81 8.45 -0.86 14.18
C LYS A 81 9.28 -1.58 13.13
N LEU A 82 9.77 -0.81 12.18
CA LEU A 82 10.83 -1.24 11.28
C LEU A 82 12.17 -1.09 11.99
N GLU A 83 12.70 -2.21 12.49
CA GLU A 83 14.06 -2.25 13.01
C GLU A 83 15.06 -2.07 11.86
N LYS A 84 16.21 -1.44 12.14
CA LYS A 84 17.24 -1.15 11.13
C LYS A 84 17.70 -2.40 10.38
N ASP A 85 17.81 -3.52 11.10
CA ASP A 85 18.37 -4.77 10.60
C ASP A 85 17.29 -5.84 10.31
N GLN A 86 16.00 -5.46 10.31
CA GLN A 86 14.92 -6.42 10.08
C GLN A 86 14.97 -6.97 8.64
N SER A 87 15.18 -8.26 8.46
CA SER A 87 14.98 -8.89 7.15
C SER A 87 13.47 -9.01 6.87
N ILE A 88 13.01 -8.51 5.72
CA ILE A 88 11.63 -8.72 5.27
C ILE A 88 11.58 -10.06 4.54
N PRO A 89 10.76 -11.03 4.97
CA PRO A 89 10.65 -12.32 4.29
C PRO A 89 10.19 -12.13 2.84
N ARG A 90 10.64 -13.02 1.95
CA ARG A 90 10.15 -13.02 0.56
C ARG A 90 8.77 -13.68 0.49
N ILE A 91 7.87 -13.03 -0.23
CA ILE A 91 6.52 -13.50 -0.53
C ILE A 91 6.60 -14.59 -1.60
N GLN A 92 5.78 -15.62 -1.47
CA GLN A 92 5.67 -16.71 -2.44
C GLN A 92 4.32 -16.62 -3.15
N ALA A 93 4.33 -16.82 -4.48
CA ALA A 93 3.10 -16.96 -5.24
C ALA A 93 2.42 -18.28 -4.88
N THR A 94 1.10 -18.28 -4.99
CA THR A 94 0.22 -19.42 -4.78
C THR A 94 -0.23 -19.96 -6.14
N THR A 95 -1.03 -21.02 -6.15
CA THR A 95 -1.70 -21.53 -7.36
C THR A 95 -3.21 -21.32 -7.30
N SER A 96 -3.66 -20.34 -6.52
CA SER A 96 -5.05 -20.18 -6.07
C SER A 96 -5.73 -18.97 -6.71
N LEU A 97 -7.01 -18.77 -6.36
CA LEU A 97 -7.87 -17.68 -6.81
C LEU A 97 -7.46 -16.31 -6.24
N THR A 98 -8.09 -15.25 -6.73
CA THR A 98 -7.76 -13.85 -6.38
C THR A 98 -8.88 -13.17 -5.57
N PRO A 99 -8.93 -13.32 -4.22
CA PRO A 99 -9.97 -12.71 -3.38
C PRO A 99 -9.66 -11.23 -3.08
N ILE A 100 -9.62 -10.39 -4.12
CA ILE A 100 -9.19 -8.97 -4.04
C ILE A 100 -10.00 -8.18 -3.01
N GLY A 101 -11.34 -8.28 -3.09
CA GLY A 101 -12.24 -7.52 -2.21
C GLY A 101 -12.03 -7.83 -0.73
N GLU A 102 -11.83 -9.11 -0.39
CA GLU A 102 -11.56 -9.53 1.00
C GLU A 102 -10.18 -9.03 1.48
N GLY A 103 -9.18 -9.04 0.59
CA GLY A 103 -7.86 -8.47 0.88
C GLY A 103 -7.93 -6.98 1.20
N ILE A 104 -8.68 -6.23 0.39
CA ILE A 104 -8.87 -4.78 0.60
C ILE A 104 -9.63 -4.52 1.91
N LEU A 105 -10.71 -5.23 2.18
CA LEU A 105 -11.48 -5.07 3.43
C LEU A 105 -10.59 -5.35 4.65
N THR A 106 -9.78 -6.41 4.61
CA THR A 106 -8.82 -6.74 5.67
C THR A 106 -7.78 -5.62 5.86
N ALA A 107 -7.24 -5.08 4.76
CA ALA A 107 -6.29 -3.97 4.81
C ALA A 107 -6.93 -2.70 5.43
N LEU A 108 -8.18 -2.39 5.08
CA LEU A 108 -8.92 -1.27 5.66
C LEU A 108 -9.18 -1.45 7.15
N GLU A 109 -9.52 -2.66 7.59
CA GLU A 109 -9.69 -2.99 9.01
C GLU A 109 -8.39 -2.77 9.79
N LEU A 110 -7.26 -3.24 9.27
CA LEU A 110 -5.95 -3.05 9.90
C LEU A 110 -5.55 -1.58 9.95
N LEU A 111 -5.76 -0.83 8.87
CA LEU A 111 -5.52 0.62 8.85
C LEU A 111 -6.40 1.34 9.88
N SER A 112 -7.67 0.97 9.98
CA SER A 112 -8.61 1.55 10.94
C SER A 112 -8.16 1.27 12.39
N ALA A 113 -7.84 0.02 12.70
CA ALA A 113 -7.34 -0.38 14.01
C ALA A 113 -6.05 0.35 14.37
N ARG A 114 -5.11 0.50 13.42
CA ARG A 114 -3.85 1.21 13.69
C ARG A 114 -4.07 2.70 13.96
N LYS A 115 -4.98 3.35 13.23
CA LYS A 115 -5.37 4.75 13.48
C LYS A 115 -5.99 4.93 14.85
N GLU A 116 -6.84 4.01 15.27
CA GLU A 116 -7.46 4.09 16.60
C GLU A 116 -6.41 3.97 17.71
N GLY A 117 -5.43 3.09 17.53
CA GLY A 117 -4.24 3.02 18.38
C GLY A 117 -3.50 4.35 18.48
N TYR A 118 -3.27 5.04 17.36
CA TYR A 118 -2.66 6.37 17.38
C TYR A 118 -3.48 7.38 18.18
N LYS A 119 -4.80 7.43 17.97
CA LYS A 119 -5.69 8.36 18.68
C LYS A 119 -5.68 8.13 20.18
N HIS A 120 -5.77 6.86 20.60
CA HIS A 120 -5.74 6.49 22.01
C HIS A 120 -4.45 6.95 22.71
N LEU A 121 -3.33 6.91 21.99
CA LEU A 121 -2.02 7.34 22.49
C LEU A 121 -1.72 8.84 22.27
N GLY A 122 -2.65 9.61 21.71
CA GLY A 122 -2.45 11.02 21.39
C GLY A 122 -1.42 11.27 20.26
N ILE A 123 -1.14 10.25 19.45
CA ILE A 123 -0.18 10.31 18.35
C ILE A 123 -0.88 10.88 17.12
N LYS A 124 -0.31 11.94 16.54
CA LYS A 124 -0.79 12.50 15.27
C LYS A 124 -0.40 11.58 14.11
N TYR A 125 -1.20 11.57 13.06
CA TYR A 125 -0.93 10.76 11.87
C TYR A 125 -1.30 11.50 10.57
N TYR A 126 -0.63 11.16 9.47
CA TYR A 126 -0.98 11.55 8.10
C TYR A 126 -2.10 10.65 7.56
N GLN A 127 -2.76 11.04 6.46
CA GLN A 127 -3.74 10.14 5.83
C GLN A 127 -3.11 8.76 5.54
N PRO A 128 -3.74 7.66 6.00
CA PRO A 128 -3.29 6.30 5.73
C PRO A 128 -3.26 5.98 4.24
N TRP A 129 -2.32 5.15 3.83
CA TRP A 129 -2.22 4.68 2.45
C TRP A 129 -2.70 3.24 2.35
N LEU A 130 -3.59 2.99 1.39
CA LEU A 130 -3.90 1.66 0.88
C LEU A 130 -3.25 1.52 -0.50
N VAL A 131 -2.28 0.62 -0.61
CA VAL A 131 -1.59 0.31 -1.87
C VAL A 131 -2.05 -1.06 -2.35
N VAL A 132 -2.95 -1.08 -3.33
CA VAL A 132 -3.49 -2.31 -3.94
C VAL A 132 -2.68 -2.62 -5.20
N ILE A 133 -2.10 -3.81 -5.27
CA ILE A 133 -1.38 -4.31 -6.45
C ILE A 133 -2.01 -5.63 -6.88
N THR A 134 -2.54 -5.68 -8.10
CA THR A 134 -3.18 -6.87 -8.68
C THR A 134 -2.91 -6.99 -10.17
N ASP A 135 -2.75 -8.21 -10.66
CA ASP A 135 -2.61 -8.52 -12.09
C ASP A 135 -3.87 -9.21 -12.68
N GLY A 136 -4.90 -9.40 -11.86
CA GLY A 136 -6.12 -10.11 -12.22
C GLY A 136 -7.42 -9.44 -11.80
N ALA A 137 -8.52 -10.17 -12.01
CA ALA A 137 -9.88 -9.80 -11.62
C ALA A 137 -10.32 -10.58 -10.36
N PRO A 138 -11.34 -10.11 -9.61
CA PRO A 138 -11.82 -10.82 -8.43
C PRO A 138 -12.33 -12.23 -8.78
N GLN A 139 -11.86 -13.23 -8.03
CA GLN A 139 -12.24 -14.62 -8.20
C GLN A 139 -12.57 -15.26 -6.84
N GLY A 140 -13.47 -16.24 -6.85
CA GLY A 140 -13.92 -16.96 -5.65
C GLY A 140 -15.39 -16.76 -5.32
N GLU A 141 -15.83 -17.37 -4.23
CA GLU A 141 -17.18 -17.22 -3.70
C GLU A 141 -17.39 -15.81 -3.15
N SER A 142 -18.52 -15.18 -3.43
CA SER A 142 -18.81 -13.77 -3.08
C SER A 142 -17.77 -12.75 -3.56
N ALA A 143 -16.90 -13.08 -4.53
CA ALA A 143 -15.80 -12.21 -4.95
C ALA A 143 -16.28 -10.82 -5.41
N ILE A 144 -17.36 -10.78 -6.21
CA ILE A 144 -17.96 -9.51 -6.68
C ILE A 144 -18.62 -8.77 -5.51
N GLU A 145 -19.36 -9.46 -4.64
CA GLU A 145 -20.00 -8.83 -3.48
C GLU A 145 -18.96 -8.18 -2.54
N ASN A 146 -17.88 -8.91 -2.25
CA ASN A 146 -16.79 -8.39 -1.42
C ASN A 146 -16.04 -7.25 -2.10
N MET A 147 -15.88 -7.31 -3.43
CA MET A 147 -15.30 -6.20 -4.19
C MET A 147 -16.18 -4.95 -4.16
N GLU A 148 -17.50 -5.08 -4.28
CA GLU A 148 -18.44 -3.96 -4.16
C GLU A 148 -18.39 -3.33 -2.77
N LYS A 149 -18.34 -4.15 -1.71
CA LYS A 149 -18.14 -3.67 -0.33
C LYS A 149 -16.80 -2.93 -0.17
N ALA A 150 -15.73 -3.47 -0.75
CA ALA A 150 -14.41 -2.84 -0.74
C ALA A 150 -14.44 -1.48 -1.44
N ILE A 151 -15.03 -1.39 -2.64
CA ILE A 151 -15.20 -0.14 -3.40
C ILE A 151 -15.97 0.90 -2.59
N GLN A 152 -17.10 0.51 -1.98
CA GLN A 152 -17.88 1.42 -1.16
C GLN A 152 -17.05 1.96 0.02
N ALA A 153 -16.35 1.08 0.73
CA ALA A 153 -15.55 1.44 1.89
C ALA A 153 -14.33 2.32 1.54
N THR A 154 -13.64 2.04 0.42
CA THR A 154 -12.51 2.88 -0.02
C THR A 154 -12.99 4.27 -0.41
N ASN A 155 -14.07 4.37 -1.19
CA ASN A 155 -14.59 5.65 -1.66
C ASN A 155 -15.10 6.52 -0.51
N GLU A 156 -15.84 5.94 0.44
CA GLU A 156 -16.29 6.67 1.64
C GLU A 156 -15.09 7.23 2.43
N LEU A 157 -14.03 6.45 2.62
CA LEU A 157 -12.85 6.91 3.34
C LEU A 157 -12.06 7.96 2.56
N GLU A 158 -11.94 7.82 1.25
CA GLU A 158 -11.18 8.72 0.39
C GLU A 158 -11.86 10.09 0.26
N GLU A 159 -13.17 10.11 0.04
CA GLU A 159 -13.99 11.34 -0.06
C GLU A 159 -13.95 12.15 1.23
N ASN A 160 -13.92 11.47 2.39
CA ASN A 160 -13.81 12.10 3.69
C ASN A 160 -12.36 12.49 4.07
N GLY A 161 -11.39 12.36 3.17
CA GLY A 161 -9.98 12.69 3.43
C GLY A 161 -9.37 11.82 4.54
N ARG A 162 -9.79 10.55 4.62
CA ARG A 162 -9.35 9.59 5.64
C ARG A 162 -8.48 8.46 5.11
N LEU A 163 -8.26 8.40 3.81
CA LEU A 163 -7.50 7.36 3.12
C LEU A 163 -6.90 7.92 1.81
N VAL A 164 -5.70 7.47 1.49
CA VAL A 164 -5.10 7.59 0.16
C VAL A 164 -5.09 6.23 -0.54
N VAL A 165 -5.62 6.16 -1.76
CA VAL A 165 -5.67 4.91 -2.52
C VAL A 165 -4.68 4.94 -3.70
N PHE A 166 -3.83 3.92 -3.74
CA PHE A 166 -3.01 3.57 -4.90
C PHE A 166 -3.53 2.25 -5.49
N ASN A 167 -4.38 2.34 -6.51
CA ASN A 167 -4.94 1.20 -7.23
C ASN A 167 -4.07 0.90 -8.46
N ILE A 168 -3.20 -0.11 -8.32
CA ILE A 168 -2.16 -0.46 -9.29
C ILE A 168 -2.50 -1.76 -9.99
N GLY A 169 -2.61 -1.69 -11.32
CA GLY A 169 -2.82 -2.82 -12.20
C GLY A 169 -1.51 -3.28 -12.83
N VAL A 170 -1.28 -4.59 -12.86
CA VAL A 170 -0.05 -5.18 -13.38
C VAL A 170 -0.34 -6.01 -14.63
N GLY A 171 0.40 -5.75 -15.71
CA GLY A 171 0.24 -6.45 -16.98
C GLY A 171 -1.14 -6.25 -17.62
N ASN A 172 -1.51 -7.19 -18.51
CA ASN A 172 -2.70 -7.06 -19.35
C ASN A 172 -3.92 -7.86 -18.85
N GLY A 173 -3.76 -8.64 -17.77
CA GLY A 173 -4.81 -9.52 -17.22
C GLY A 173 -5.76 -8.84 -16.24
N VAL A 174 -5.47 -7.59 -15.86
CA VAL A 174 -6.18 -6.86 -14.81
C VAL A 174 -7.50 -6.26 -15.33
N ASP A 175 -8.55 -6.36 -14.52
CA ASP A 175 -9.80 -5.65 -14.79
C ASP A 175 -9.68 -4.17 -14.38
N LEU A 176 -9.16 -3.35 -15.31
CA LEU A 176 -8.98 -1.92 -15.09
C LEU A 176 -10.30 -1.17 -14.84
N THR A 177 -11.41 -1.66 -15.39
CA THR A 177 -12.71 -1.01 -15.20
C THR A 177 -13.17 -1.15 -13.76
N LEU A 178 -12.98 -2.33 -13.18
CA LEU A 178 -13.28 -2.57 -11.77
C LEU A 178 -12.25 -1.90 -10.85
N LEU A 179 -10.97 -1.99 -11.18
CA LEU A 179 -9.88 -1.40 -10.38
C LEU A 179 -9.99 0.13 -10.30
N LYS A 180 -10.44 0.79 -11.37
CA LYS A 180 -10.70 2.24 -11.41
C LYS A 180 -11.72 2.69 -10.37
N ARG A 181 -12.68 1.83 -10.02
CA ARG A 181 -13.75 2.16 -9.07
C ARG A 181 -13.29 2.26 -7.62
N LEU A 182 -12.08 1.80 -7.30
CA LEU A 182 -11.51 1.86 -5.94
C LEU A 182 -11.14 3.27 -5.45
N SER A 183 -11.02 4.23 -6.36
CA SER A 183 -10.67 5.61 -6.04
C SER A 183 -11.59 6.57 -6.79
N THR A 184 -12.16 7.53 -6.07
CA THR A 184 -12.94 8.65 -6.62
C THR A 184 -12.06 9.87 -6.90
N LYS A 185 -10.90 9.96 -6.24
CA LYS A 185 -9.92 11.04 -6.45
C LYS A 185 -8.92 10.77 -7.57
N ARG A 186 -8.64 9.50 -7.87
CA ARG A 186 -7.73 9.13 -8.97
C ARG A 186 -8.52 8.81 -10.23
N ALA A 187 -8.28 9.57 -11.30
CA ALA A 187 -9.00 9.40 -12.56
C ALA A 187 -8.79 8.03 -13.22
N ASP A 188 -7.56 7.48 -13.18
CA ASP A 188 -7.22 6.20 -13.80
C ASP A 188 -6.27 5.37 -12.91
N PRO A 189 -6.37 4.02 -12.92
CA PRO A 189 -5.43 3.16 -12.23
C PRO A 189 -3.99 3.34 -12.73
N ILE A 190 -3.03 3.14 -11.84
CA ILE A 190 -1.61 3.09 -12.22
C ILE A 190 -1.35 1.76 -12.91
N CYS A 191 -1.03 1.77 -14.21
CA CYS A 191 -0.77 0.57 -14.98
C CYS A 191 0.74 0.38 -15.18
N ILE A 192 1.27 -0.79 -14.82
CA ILE A 192 2.70 -1.12 -14.96
C ILE A 192 2.89 -2.57 -15.46
N ASP A 193 4.05 -2.86 -16.04
CA ASP A 193 4.54 -4.23 -16.17
C ASP A 193 5.23 -4.70 -14.87
N SER A 194 5.28 -6.01 -14.65
CA SER A 194 6.05 -6.61 -13.57
C SER A 194 7.53 -6.17 -13.53
N ALA A 195 8.16 -5.90 -14.68
CA ALA A 195 9.53 -5.39 -14.78
C ALA A 195 9.69 -3.98 -14.18
N GLN A 196 8.58 -3.24 -14.01
CA GLN A 196 8.57 -1.89 -13.48
C GLN A 196 8.24 -1.84 -11.98
N PHE A 197 8.08 -2.98 -11.29
CA PHE A 197 7.84 -2.98 -9.83
C PHE A 197 8.89 -2.19 -9.07
N SER A 198 10.17 -2.33 -9.41
CA SER A 198 11.25 -1.58 -8.77
C SER A 198 11.03 -0.07 -8.85
N LYS A 199 10.62 0.44 -10.02
CA LYS A 199 10.32 1.86 -10.24
C LYS A 199 9.12 2.32 -9.40
N LEU A 200 8.05 1.50 -9.36
CA LEU A 200 6.88 1.77 -8.53
C LEU A 200 7.24 1.90 -7.05
N PHE A 201 8.01 0.95 -6.53
CA PHE A 201 8.39 0.93 -5.12
C PHE A 201 9.34 2.07 -4.75
N GLU A 202 10.24 2.47 -5.65
CA GLU A 202 11.06 3.67 -5.51
C GLU A 202 10.22 4.95 -5.45
N PHE A 203 9.20 5.05 -6.32
CA PHE A 203 8.24 6.15 -6.30
C PHE A 203 7.50 6.22 -4.94
N LEU A 204 6.93 5.11 -4.48
CA LEU A 204 6.23 5.06 -3.18
C LEU A 204 7.16 5.44 -2.00
N GLY A 205 8.42 5.00 -2.03
CA GLY A 205 9.44 5.36 -1.04
C GLY A 205 9.75 6.87 -1.05
N SER A 206 9.90 7.45 -2.24
CA SER A 206 10.17 8.88 -2.44
C SER A 206 8.98 9.75 -2.04
N SER A 207 7.75 9.35 -2.40
CA SER A 207 6.53 10.05 -2.03
C SER A 207 6.29 10.03 -0.52
N SER A 208 6.50 8.88 0.13
CA SER A 208 6.36 8.78 1.60
C SER A 208 7.38 9.65 2.33
N SER A 209 8.62 9.68 1.84
CA SER A 209 9.67 10.55 2.37
C SER A 209 9.36 12.03 2.18
N SER A 210 8.80 12.40 1.02
CA SER A 210 8.40 13.78 0.73
C SER A 210 7.32 14.24 1.71
N ILE A 211 6.26 13.46 1.94
CA ILE A 211 5.19 13.85 2.88
C ILE A 211 5.68 13.99 4.31
N VAL A 212 6.53 13.07 4.75
CA VAL A 212 7.07 13.09 6.12
C VAL A 212 8.02 14.26 6.35
N SER A 213 8.85 14.63 5.36
CA SER A 213 9.87 15.67 5.49
C SER A 213 9.33 17.09 5.24
N SER A 214 8.40 17.24 4.29
CA SER A 214 7.91 18.55 3.84
C SER A 214 6.54 18.95 4.42
N ASN A 215 5.86 18.05 5.15
CA ASN A 215 4.45 18.23 5.56
C ASN A 215 3.54 18.66 4.38
N MET A 216 3.82 18.16 3.18
CA MET A 216 2.98 18.38 2.00
C MET A 216 1.54 17.94 2.27
N LYS A 217 0.58 18.64 1.64
CA LYS A 217 -0.82 18.24 1.64
C LYS A 217 -0.95 16.91 0.90
N GLU A 218 -1.66 15.95 1.48
CA GLU A 218 -1.82 14.62 0.89
C GLU A 218 -2.58 14.64 -0.44
N ASP A 219 -3.34 15.70 -0.74
CA ASP A 219 -4.01 15.90 -2.04
C ASP A 219 -3.00 15.95 -3.21
N ALA A 220 -1.74 16.33 -2.97
CA ALA A 220 -0.67 16.34 -3.98
C ALA A 220 -0.27 14.94 -4.48
N LEU A 221 -0.70 13.86 -3.80
CA LEU A 221 -0.50 12.48 -4.27
C LEU A 221 -1.47 12.06 -5.38
N TYR A 222 -2.54 12.83 -5.58
CA TYR A 222 -3.54 12.61 -6.62
C TYR A 222 -3.32 13.51 -7.83
N ASP A 223 -2.71 14.68 -7.62
CA ASP A 223 -2.56 15.68 -8.65
C ASP A 223 -1.37 15.39 -9.57
N LEU A 224 -1.67 15.21 -10.85
CA LEU A 224 -0.68 15.00 -11.91
C LEU A 224 0.12 16.29 -12.20
N SER A 225 -0.43 17.48 -11.93
CA SER A 225 0.06 18.72 -12.55
C SER A 225 0.69 19.77 -11.61
N GLU A 226 0.64 19.62 -10.30
CA GLU A 226 1.30 20.58 -9.40
C GLU A 226 2.78 20.25 -9.22
N ALA A 227 3.61 20.87 -10.06
CA ALA A 227 5.03 21.02 -9.83
C ALA A 227 5.27 21.64 -8.44
N ALA A 228 5.47 20.81 -7.43
CA ALA A 228 5.92 21.29 -6.14
C ALA A 228 7.34 21.86 -6.34
N LYS A 229 7.50 23.15 -6.03
CA LYS A 229 8.80 23.81 -6.00
C LYS A 229 9.67 23.14 -4.93
N GLY A 230 10.51 22.22 -5.36
CA GLY A 230 11.41 21.43 -4.54
C GLY A 230 11.52 20.03 -5.14
N LYS A 231 12.71 19.45 -5.14
CA LYS A 231 13.00 18.10 -5.72
C LYS A 231 11.95 17.09 -5.23
N SER A 232 10.92 16.86 -6.03
CA SER A 232 9.77 16.01 -5.75
C SER A 232 9.39 15.35 -7.06
N VAL A 233 9.17 14.03 -7.00
CA VAL A 233 8.74 13.25 -8.16
C VAL A 233 7.25 13.49 -8.31
N ALA A 234 6.87 14.40 -9.20
CA ALA A 234 5.47 14.52 -9.62
C ALA A 234 5.04 13.18 -10.24
N MET A 235 3.77 12.81 -10.13
CA MET A 235 3.30 11.56 -10.74
C MET A 235 3.48 11.59 -12.28
N ASP A 236 3.51 12.78 -12.89
CA ASP A 236 3.96 13.02 -14.26
C ASP A 236 5.43 12.63 -14.51
N GLU A 237 6.34 12.88 -13.58
CA GLU A 237 7.73 12.41 -13.66
C GLU A 237 7.78 10.89 -13.50
N PHE A 238 6.93 10.30 -12.66
CA PHE A 238 6.81 8.85 -12.56
C PHE A 238 6.30 8.22 -13.87
N PHE A 239 5.27 8.78 -14.50
CA PHE A 239 4.78 8.29 -15.80
C PHE A 239 5.82 8.46 -16.91
N LYS A 240 6.52 9.59 -16.97
CA LYS A 240 7.68 9.77 -17.89
C LYS A 240 8.78 8.74 -17.61
N TYR A 241 9.07 8.49 -16.33
CA TYR A 241 10.06 7.51 -15.90
C TYR A 241 9.62 6.06 -16.19
N LEU A 242 8.32 5.78 -16.29
CA LEU A 242 7.83 4.47 -16.74
C LEU A 242 8.00 4.28 -18.26
N GLU A 243 7.95 5.36 -19.05
CA GLU A 243 8.12 5.34 -20.51
C GLU A 243 9.59 5.25 -20.97
N GLU A 244 10.56 5.58 -20.10
CA GLU A 244 12.02 5.44 -20.30
C GLU A 244 12.56 4.05 -19.94
#